data_AF-A0A820M9K2-F1
#
_entry.id   AF-A0A820M9K2-F1
#
_cell.length_a   1.000
_cell.length_b   1.000
_cell.length_c   1.000
_cell.angle_alpha   90.00
_cell.angle_beta   90.00
_cell.angle_gamma   90.00
#
_symmetry.space_group_name_H-M   'P 1'
#
loop_
_entity.id
_entity.type
_entity.pdbx_description
1 polymer ?
#
loop_
_entity_poly.entity_id
_entity_poly.type
_entity_poly.pdbx_seq_one_letter_code
_entity_poly.pdbx_strand_id
1 'polypeptide(L)'
;SVYEAAFPLHDQLIRKEDAGEPETWNDRMKLYHRWAKFQNIFRVQPIHAIRDYYGERLAFYFAWLGWYNSLLMIPSILGIFVLLWGLLSVKYDRPTLDICNSTSSYLMCPKIDRQAYWFLNETCFNAKMSYVFDNSASVAFAILISIFAVSVNFLWQRQENRLQFEW
;
A
#
# COMPACT_ATOMS: atom_id res chain seq x y z
N SER A 1 -2.03 -39.13 -20.18
CA SER A 1 -0.66 -38.76 -19.77
C SER A 1 -0.15 -39.83 -18.80
N VAL A 2 1.16 -40.09 -18.76
CA VAL A 2 1.75 -41.14 -17.90
C VAL A 2 2.04 -40.66 -16.47
N TYR A 3 2.17 -39.35 -16.24
CA TYR A 3 2.38 -38.77 -14.91
C TYR A 3 1.24 -37.81 -14.54
N GLU A 4 0.84 -37.85 -13.26
CA GLU A 4 -0.17 -36.97 -12.66
C GLU A 4 0.45 -35.74 -11.98
N ALA A 5 1.56 -35.91 -11.25
CA ALA A 5 2.29 -34.81 -10.61
C ALA A 5 3.75 -35.17 -10.30
N ALA A 6 4.61 -34.15 -10.24
CA ALA A 6 5.97 -34.22 -9.72
C ALA A 6 6.29 -32.92 -8.95
N PHE A 7 6.55 -33.03 -7.65
CA PHE A 7 6.81 -31.90 -6.77
C PHE A 7 7.84 -32.26 -5.69
N PRO A 8 8.63 -31.29 -5.20
CA PRO A 8 9.52 -31.50 -4.06
C PRO A 8 8.70 -31.64 -2.77
N LEU A 9 9.21 -32.45 -1.84
CA LEU A 9 8.61 -32.59 -0.52
C LEU A 9 9.04 -31.44 0.39
N HIS A 10 8.08 -30.88 1.13
CA HIS A 10 8.34 -29.87 2.16
C HIS A 10 8.50 -30.53 3.54
N ASP A 11 9.32 -29.92 4.40
CA ASP A 11 9.36 -30.26 5.82
C ASP A 11 7.96 -30.23 6.47
N GLN A 12 7.74 -31.13 7.42
CA GLN A 12 6.48 -31.20 8.14
C GLN A 12 6.33 -30.01 9.10
N LEU A 13 5.12 -29.46 9.15
CA LEU A 13 4.73 -28.52 10.19
C LEU A 13 4.24 -29.33 11.39
N ILE A 14 5.07 -29.45 12.41
CA ILE A 14 4.72 -30.12 13.66
C ILE A 14 3.85 -29.14 14.48
N ARG A 15 2.82 -29.64 15.16
CA ARG A 15 2.04 -28.80 16.07
C ARG A 15 2.95 -28.25 17.15
N LYS A 16 2.76 -26.99 17.54
CA LYS A 16 3.63 -26.32 18.52
C LYS A 16 3.72 -27.08 19.86
N GLU A 17 2.69 -27.84 20.21
CA GLU A 17 2.62 -28.68 21.42
C GLU A 17 3.56 -29.89 21.34
N ASP A 18 3.71 -30.44 20.13
CA ASP A 18 4.58 -31.58 19.82
C ASP A 18 6.00 -31.11 19.43
N ALA A 19 6.18 -29.81 19.24
CA ALA A 19 7.44 -29.19 18.87
C ALA A 19 8.28 -28.91 20.12
N GLY A 20 9.51 -29.43 20.15
CA GLY A 20 10.50 -29.12 21.18
C GLY A 20 10.94 -27.65 21.19
N GLU A 21 12.05 -27.36 21.86
CA GLU A 21 12.58 -26.00 21.96
C GLU A 21 12.86 -25.36 20.58
N PRO A 22 12.79 -24.02 20.45
CA PRO A 22 12.93 -23.33 19.16
C PRO A 22 14.20 -23.63 18.36
N GLU A 23 15.27 -24.09 19.01
CA GLU A 23 16.52 -24.50 18.38
C GLU A 23 16.39 -25.81 17.59
N THR A 24 15.48 -26.69 18.02
CA THR A 24 15.23 -28.00 17.40
C THR A 24 14.26 -27.94 16.20
N TRP A 25 13.74 -26.76 15.88
CA TRP A 25 12.73 -26.60 14.83
C TRP A 25 13.32 -26.78 13.43
N ASN A 26 12.57 -27.46 12.56
CA ASN A 26 12.84 -27.48 11.12
C ASN A 26 12.70 -26.07 10.50
N ASP A 27 13.34 -25.84 9.36
CA ASP A 27 13.42 -24.51 8.76
C ASP A 27 12.07 -23.95 8.34
N ARG A 28 11.17 -24.80 7.82
CA ARG A 28 9.78 -24.42 7.56
C ARG A 28 9.06 -23.91 8.80
N MET A 29 9.31 -24.51 9.96
CA MET A 29 8.66 -24.13 11.21
C MET A 29 9.24 -22.83 11.77
N LYS A 30 10.55 -22.64 11.68
CA LYS A 30 11.21 -21.35 11.96
C LYS A 30 10.61 -20.23 11.10
N LEU A 31 10.48 -20.45 9.80
CA LEU A 31 9.88 -19.49 8.86
C LEU A 31 8.41 -19.19 9.19
N TYR A 32 7.61 -20.22 9.49
CA TYR A 32 6.22 -20.04 9.88
C TYR A 32 6.10 -19.17 11.15
N HIS A 33 6.85 -19.50 12.19
CA HIS A 33 6.73 -18.82 13.49
C HIS A 33 7.41 -17.45 13.56
N ARG A 34 8.46 -17.19 12.78
CA ARG A 34 9.20 -15.91 12.81
C ARG A 34 8.76 -14.94 11.73
N TRP A 35 8.16 -15.43 10.64
CA TRP A 35 7.82 -14.61 9.47
C TRP A 35 6.36 -14.78 9.02
N ALA A 36 5.92 -15.98 8.62
CA ALA A 36 4.64 -16.18 7.92
C ALA A 36 3.37 -16.16 8.81
N LYS A 37 3.45 -15.59 10.02
CA LYS A 37 2.30 -15.38 10.91
C LYS A 37 1.87 -13.91 10.88
N PHE A 38 0.56 -13.67 10.91
CA PHE A 38 -0.01 -12.32 11.02
C PHE A 38 0.55 -11.52 12.20
N GLN A 39 0.87 -12.18 13.31
CA GLN A 39 1.50 -11.55 14.48
C GLN A 39 2.88 -10.94 14.18
N ASN A 40 3.55 -11.36 13.10
CA ASN A 40 4.88 -10.90 12.71
C ASN A 40 4.84 -9.88 11.56
N ILE A 41 3.68 -9.33 11.19
CA ILE A 41 3.56 -8.43 10.04
C ILE A 41 4.46 -7.19 10.12
N PHE A 42 4.77 -6.73 11.33
CA PHE A 42 5.67 -5.59 11.59
C PHE A 42 7.13 -5.99 11.87
N ARG A 43 7.46 -7.29 11.81
CA ARG A 43 8.85 -7.75 11.98
C ARG A 43 9.60 -7.67 10.66
N VAL A 44 10.92 -7.49 10.76
CA VAL A 44 11.82 -7.54 9.60
C VAL A 44 11.78 -8.93 8.97
N GLN A 45 11.70 -8.98 7.65
CA GLN A 45 11.66 -10.24 6.91
C GLN A 45 13.02 -10.94 6.94
N PRO A 46 13.09 -12.24 7.30
CA PRO A 46 14.33 -13.01 7.35
C PRO A 46 14.69 -13.52 5.94
N ILE A 47 15.15 -12.63 5.07
CA ILE A 47 15.35 -12.91 3.63
C ILE A 47 16.31 -14.09 3.37
N HIS A 48 17.40 -14.21 4.13
CA HIS A 48 18.34 -15.34 3.97
C HIS A 48 17.69 -16.68 4.31
N ALA A 49 16.89 -16.76 5.37
CA ALA A 49 16.17 -18.00 5.71
C ALA A 49 15.11 -18.36 4.64
N ILE A 50 14.49 -17.36 4.02
CA ILE A 50 13.57 -17.57 2.90
C ILE A 50 14.34 -18.12 1.69
N ARG A 51 15.53 -17.57 1.39
CA ARG A 51 16.42 -18.05 0.32
C ARG A 51 16.85 -19.49 0.55
N ASP A 52 17.31 -19.80 1.74
CA ASP A 52 17.85 -21.13 2.05
C ASP A 52 16.76 -22.21 1.95
N TYR A 53 15.48 -21.87 2.20
CA TYR A 53 14.36 -22.81 2.12
C TYR A 53 13.64 -22.84 0.75
N TYR A 54 13.42 -21.69 0.12
CA TYR A 54 12.62 -21.55 -1.11
C TYR A 54 13.45 -21.28 -2.37
N GLY A 55 14.75 -21.03 -2.22
CA GLY A 55 15.65 -20.62 -3.30
C GLY A 55 15.66 -19.12 -3.58
N GLU A 56 16.63 -18.69 -4.37
CA GLU A 56 16.93 -17.29 -4.66
C GLU A 56 15.77 -16.56 -5.34
N ARG A 57 15.08 -17.19 -6.29
CA ARG A 57 13.97 -16.55 -7.03
C ARG A 57 12.87 -16.05 -6.09
N LEU A 58 12.47 -16.87 -5.13
CA LEU A 58 11.45 -16.50 -4.14
C LEU A 58 12.01 -15.50 -3.12
N ALA A 59 13.25 -15.65 -2.71
CA ALA A 59 13.90 -14.68 -1.80
C ALA A 59 14.04 -13.29 -2.42
N PHE A 60 14.40 -13.18 -3.70
CA PHE A 60 14.47 -11.91 -4.42
C PHE A 60 13.12 -11.20 -4.46
N TYR A 61 12.04 -11.94 -4.71
CA TYR A 61 10.68 -11.40 -4.67
C TYR A 61 10.35 -10.81 -3.28
N PHE A 62 10.59 -11.56 -2.21
CA PHE A 62 10.31 -11.08 -0.85
C PHE A 62 11.25 -9.95 -0.41
N ALA A 63 12.51 -9.94 -0.88
CA ALA A 63 13.45 -8.86 -0.68
C ALA A 63 12.93 -7.56 -1.32
N TRP A 64 12.47 -7.62 -2.57
CA TRP A 64 11.84 -6.49 -3.25
C TRP A 64 10.61 -5.99 -2.51
N LEU A 65 9.70 -6.91 -2.19
CA LEU A 65 8.44 -6.58 -1.54
C LEU A 65 8.67 -5.89 -0.19
N GLY A 66 9.55 -6.44 0.65
CA GLY A 66 9.87 -5.88 1.96
C GLY A 66 10.56 -4.52 1.86
N TRP A 67 11.50 -4.39 0.93
CA TRP A 67 12.20 -3.15 0.68
C TRP A 67 11.26 -2.04 0.17
N TYR A 68 10.40 -2.37 -0.81
CA TYR A 68 9.42 -1.44 -1.36
C TYR A 68 8.39 -1.01 -0.32
N ASN A 69 7.84 -1.94 0.47
CA ASN A 69 6.89 -1.62 1.53
C ASN A 69 7.51 -0.73 2.62
N SER A 70 8.78 -0.94 2.94
CA SER A 70 9.52 -0.08 3.89
C SER A 70 9.65 1.35 3.38
N LEU A 71 9.88 1.54 2.08
CA LEU A 71 9.92 2.86 1.47
C LEU A 71 8.54 3.52 1.34
N LEU A 72 7.47 2.74 1.08
CA LEU A 72 6.09 3.23 0.99
C LEU A 72 5.58 3.87 2.29
N MET A 73 6.18 3.56 3.44
CA MET A 73 5.84 4.21 4.70
C MET A 73 5.97 5.74 4.63
N ILE A 74 7.00 6.26 3.94
CA ILE A 74 7.26 7.69 3.82
C ILE A 74 6.12 8.43 3.08
N PRO A 75 5.78 8.09 1.82
CA PRO A 75 4.67 8.73 1.12
C PRO A 75 3.32 8.46 1.76
N SER A 76 3.12 7.32 2.44
CA SER A 76 1.88 7.02 3.16
C SER A 76 1.64 8.01 4.31
N ILE A 77 2.67 8.26 5.13
CA ILE A 77 2.59 9.24 6.22
C ILE A 77 2.32 10.64 5.68
N LEU A 78 3.03 11.07 4.64
CA LEU A 78 2.81 12.36 3.99
C LEU A 78 1.40 12.49 3.40
N GLY A 79 0.89 11.43 2.76
CA GLY A 79 -0.46 11.40 2.21
C GLY A 79 -1.53 11.56 3.28
N ILE A 80 -1.35 10.93 4.45
CA ILE A 80 -2.25 11.12 5.60
C ILE A 80 -2.23 12.59 6.05
N PHE A 81 -1.06 13.23 6.13
CA PHE A 81 -0.98 14.66 6.48
C PHE A 81 -1.70 15.56 5.47
N VAL A 82 -1.56 15.29 4.17
CA VAL A 82 -2.26 16.03 3.10
C VAL A 82 -3.78 15.87 3.22
N LEU A 83 -4.26 14.66 3.50
CA LEU A 83 -5.69 14.39 3.72
C LEU A 83 -6.23 15.11 4.96
N LEU A 84 -5.49 15.05 6.08
CA LEU A 84 -5.85 15.76 7.30
C LEU A 84 -5.89 17.27 7.08
N TRP A 85 -4.92 17.81 6.33
CA TRP A 85 -4.91 19.21 5.94
C TRP A 85 -6.19 19.59 5.16
N GLY A 86 -6.54 18.83 4.12
CA GLY A 86 -7.75 19.06 3.34
C GLY A 86 -9.03 19.00 4.17
N LEU A 87 -9.14 18.04 5.11
CA LEU A 87 -10.28 17.92 6.02
C LEU A 87 -10.41 19.11 6.99
N LEU A 88 -9.29 19.68 7.44
CA LEU A 88 -9.28 20.84 8.32
C LEU A 88 -9.54 22.15 7.56
N SER A 89 -9.04 22.27 6.32
CA SER A 89 -9.15 23.49 5.53
C SER A 89 -10.45 23.62 4.72
N VAL A 90 -11.20 22.53 4.50
CA VAL A 90 -12.43 22.52 3.66
C VAL A 90 -13.48 23.55 4.06
N LYS A 91 -13.57 23.90 5.35
CA LYS A 91 -14.54 24.89 5.85
C LYS A 91 -14.20 26.33 5.46
N TYR A 92 -12.98 26.59 5.01
CA TYR A 92 -12.49 27.91 4.63
C TYR A 92 -12.37 28.08 3.12
N ASP A 93 -12.64 27.03 2.35
CA ASP A 93 -12.61 27.08 0.89
C ASP A 93 -13.81 27.86 0.33
N ARG A 94 -13.54 28.96 -0.39
CA ARG A 94 -14.58 29.86 -0.90
C ARG A 94 -15.51 29.18 -1.91
N PRO A 95 -15.02 28.51 -2.97
CA PRO A 95 -15.88 27.80 -3.91
C PRO A 95 -16.79 26.75 -3.24
N THR A 96 -16.25 25.97 -2.31
CA THR A 96 -17.04 24.97 -1.57
C THR A 96 -18.11 25.62 -0.71
N LEU A 97 -17.79 26.74 -0.04
CA LEU A 97 -18.77 27.52 0.74
C LEU A 97 -19.88 28.10 -0.13
N ASP A 98 -19.54 28.63 -1.32
CA ASP A 98 -20.52 29.22 -2.24
C ASP A 98 -21.51 28.17 -2.77
N ILE A 99 -21.03 26.95 -3.05
CA ILE A 99 -21.88 25.81 -3.43
C ILE A 99 -22.80 25.44 -2.26
N CYS A 100 -22.24 25.25 -1.07
CA CYS A 100 -22.98 24.75 0.09
C CYS A 100 -23.97 25.77 0.69
N ASN A 101 -23.70 27.07 0.61
CA ASN A 101 -24.56 28.13 1.14
C ASN A 101 -25.56 28.67 0.10
N SER A 102 -25.55 28.16 -1.12
CA SER A 102 -26.58 28.54 -2.10
C SER A 102 -27.96 28.12 -1.59
N THR A 103 -28.85 29.09 -1.33
CA THR A 103 -30.21 28.88 -0.81
C THR A 103 -31.16 28.35 -1.89
N SER A 104 -30.75 27.30 -2.59
CA SER A 104 -31.44 26.76 -3.78
C SER A 104 -31.73 27.84 -4.83
N SER A 105 -30.92 28.91 -4.88
CA SER A 105 -31.06 30.01 -5.83
C SER A 105 -30.51 29.69 -7.21
N TYR A 106 -29.53 28.79 -7.29
CA TYR A 106 -28.89 28.38 -8.54
C TYR A 106 -29.47 27.05 -9.03
N LEU A 107 -30.39 27.15 -9.98
CA LEU A 107 -30.95 26.01 -10.71
C LEU A 107 -29.98 25.59 -11.82
N MET A 108 -29.55 24.33 -11.80
CA MET A 108 -28.64 23.75 -12.77
C MET A 108 -29.39 23.01 -13.86
N CYS A 109 -28.86 23.08 -15.08
CA CYS A 109 -29.42 22.34 -16.21
C CYS A 109 -29.29 20.82 -15.99
N PRO A 110 -30.26 20.04 -16.50
CA PRO A 110 -30.14 18.59 -16.51
C PRO A 110 -28.94 18.17 -17.38
N LYS A 111 -28.23 17.12 -16.94
CA LYS A 111 -27.09 16.57 -17.68
C LYS A 111 -27.53 15.72 -18.89
N ILE A 112 -28.80 15.29 -18.89
CA ILE A 112 -29.41 14.40 -19.88
C ILE A 112 -30.80 14.95 -20.18
N ASP A 113 -31.23 14.91 -21.46
CA ASP A 113 -32.50 15.51 -21.93
C ASP A 113 -33.77 15.12 -21.15
N ARG A 114 -33.80 13.95 -20.50
CA ARG A 114 -34.97 13.45 -19.74
C ARG A 114 -34.85 13.59 -18.22
N GLN A 115 -33.82 14.28 -17.73
CA GLN A 115 -33.60 14.47 -16.30
C GLN A 115 -34.20 15.80 -15.83
N ALA A 116 -34.62 15.86 -14.55
CA ALA A 116 -35.06 17.10 -13.94
C ALA A 116 -33.88 18.07 -13.74
N TYR A 117 -34.20 19.37 -13.72
CA TYR A 117 -33.32 20.39 -13.18
C TYR A 117 -33.00 20.09 -11.70
N TRP A 118 -31.83 20.51 -11.24
CA TRP A 118 -31.35 20.22 -9.88
C TRP A 118 -30.72 21.48 -9.26
N PHE A 119 -30.70 21.59 -7.93
CA PHE A 119 -30.12 22.76 -7.26
C PHE A 119 -28.63 22.56 -6.99
N LEU A 120 -27.83 23.63 -7.13
CA LEU A 120 -26.38 23.56 -6.94
C LEU A 120 -25.97 23.01 -5.56
N ASN A 121 -26.67 23.41 -4.49
CA ASN A 121 -26.39 23.00 -3.11
C ASN A 121 -26.49 21.49 -2.87
N GLU A 122 -27.24 20.74 -3.70
CA GLU A 122 -27.33 19.28 -3.61
C GLU A 122 -25.97 18.61 -3.83
N THR A 123 -25.03 19.29 -4.52
CA THR A 123 -23.67 18.78 -4.75
C THR A 123 -22.66 19.19 -3.67
N CYS A 124 -23.09 19.83 -2.58
CA CYS A 124 -22.22 20.28 -1.49
C CYS A 124 -21.32 19.18 -0.92
N PHE A 125 -21.84 17.96 -0.73
CA PHE A 125 -21.03 16.83 -0.26
C PHE A 125 -19.90 16.48 -1.25
N ASN A 126 -20.23 16.40 -2.53
CA ASN A 126 -19.25 16.10 -3.57
C ASN A 126 -18.22 17.22 -3.71
N ALA A 127 -18.62 18.49 -3.59
CA ALA A 127 -17.71 19.62 -3.60
C ALA A 127 -16.71 19.56 -2.43
N LYS A 128 -17.20 19.28 -1.21
CA LYS A 128 -16.34 19.07 -0.03
C LYS A 128 -15.35 17.93 -0.24
N MET A 129 -15.82 16.78 -0.72
CA MET A 129 -14.96 15.64 -0.99
C MET A 129 -13.92 15.94 -2.08
N SER A 130 -14.32 16.63 -3.15
CA SER A 130 -13.41 17.04 -4.22
C SER A 130 -12.30 17.94 -3.66
N TYR A 131 -12.63 18.94 -2.84
CA TYR A 131 -11.62 19.80 -2.23
C TYR A 131 -10.66 19.04 -1.30
N VAL A 132 -11.15 18.08 -0.52
CA VAL A 132 -10.30 17.28 0.39
C VAL A 132 -9.21 16.53 -0.40
N PHE A 133 -9.51 16.02 -1.60
CA PHE A 133 -8.54 15.36 -2.46
C PHE A 133 -7.74 16.33 -3.36
N ASP A 134 -8.38 17.39 -3.84
CA ASP A 134 -7.84 18.35 -4.81
C ASP A 134 -7.58 19.72 -4.16
N ASN A 135 -6.73 19.74 -3.13
CA ASN A 135 -6.25 20.97 -2.51
C ASN A 135 -4.80 21.28 -2.91
N SER A 136 -4.30 22.46 -2.56
CA SER A 136 -2.93 22.88 -2.92
C SER A 136 -1.83 21.94 -2.40
N ALA A 137 -2.03 21.25 -1.28
CA ALA A 137 -1.06 20.30 -0.74
C ALA A 137 -1.01 18.99 -1.56
N SER A 138 -2.11 18.56 -2.21
CA SER A 138 -2.09 17.38 -3.06
C SER A 138 -1.28 17.60 -4.35
N VAL A 139 -1.22 18.82 -4.86
CA VAL A 139 -0.31 19.20 -5.97
C VAL A 139 1.15 19.00 -5.57
N ALA A 140 1.56 19.50 -4.39
CA ALA A 140 2.91 19.30 -3.89
C ALA A 140 3.21 17.81 -3.66
N PHE A 141 2.24 17.06 -3.13
CA PHE A 141 2.37 15.61 -2.93
C PHE A 141 2.54 14.85 -4.26
N ALA A 142 1.84 15.23 -5.32
CA ALA A 142 1.98 14.61 -6.64
C ALA A 142 3.41 14.74 -7.20
N ILE A 143 4.05 15.90 -6.99
CA ILE A 143 5.46 16.13 -7.36
C ILE A 143 6.36 15.19 -6.55
N LEU A 144 6.14 15.10 -5.23
CA LEU A 144 6.92 14.21 -4.36
C LEU A 144 6.78 12.74 -4.74
N ILE A 145 5.57 12.27 -5.07
CA ILE A 145 5.32 10.89 -5.52
C ILE A 145 6.03 10.60 -6.84
N SER A 146 6.07 11.58 -7.75
CA SER A 146 6.78 11.43 -9.02
C SER A 146 8.29 11.25 -8.82
N ILE A 147 8.89 12.06 -7.94
CA ILE A 147 10.31 11.93 -7.56
C ILE A 147 10.55 10.61 -6.81
N PHE A 148 9.66 10.24 -5.89
CA PHE A 148 9.71 8.99 -5.16
C PHE A 148 9.72 7.78 -6.09
N ALA A 149 8.85 7.74 -7.11
CA ALA A 149 8.78 6.64 -8.07
C ALA A 149 10.12 6.42 -8.81
N VAL A 150 10.76 7.50 -9.27
CA VAL A 150 12.09 7.42 -9.90
C VAL A 150 13.15 6.96 -8.91
N SER A 151 13.13 7.51 -7.69
CA SER A 151 14.09 7.16 -6.64
C SER A 151 14.00 5.69 -6.25
N VAL A 152 12.80 5.15 -6.12
CA VAL A 152 12.55 3.73 -5.82
C VAL A 152 13.15 2.83 -6.89
N ASN A 153 12.93 3.12 -8.17
CA ASN A 153 13.48 2.29 -9.24
C ASN A 153 15.01 2.28 -9.22
N PHE A 154 15.63 3.46 -9.08
CA PHE A 154 17.08 3.57 -9.04
C PHE A 154 17.69 2.87 -7.82
N LEU A 155 17.13 3.11 -6.63
CA LEU A 155 17.62 2.50 -5.41
C LEU A 155 17.41 0.99 -5.41
N TRP A 156 16.31 0.50 -6.00
CA TRP A 156 16.09 -0.93 -6.16
C TRP A 156 17.16 -1.56 -7.05
N GLN A 157 17.45 -0.99 -8.22
CA GLN A 157 18.52 -1.50 -9.10
C GLN A 157 19.85 -1.63 -8.36
N ARG A 158 20.17 -0.67 -7.48
CA ARG A 158 21.36 -0.76 -6.61
C ARG A 158 21.28 -1.90 -5.59
N GLN A 159 20.13 -2.11 -4.96
CA GLN A 159 19.95 -3.23 -4.01
C GLN A 159 20.01 -4.57 -4.72
N GLU A 160 19.37 -4.67 -5.89
CA GLU A 160 19.36 -5.85 -6.73
C GLU A 160 20.77 -6.28 -7.11
N ASN A 161 21.61 -5.36 -7.60
CA ASN A 161 23.01 -5.64 -7.92
C ASN A 161 23.80 -6.13 -6.69
N ARG A 162 23.50 -5.63 -5.48
CA ARG A 162 24.14 -6.11 -4.25
C ARG A 162 23.72 -7.54 -3.94
N LEU A 163 22.42 -7.83 -4.00
CA LEU A 163 21.88 -9.15 -3.72
C LEU A 163 22.34 -10.20 -4.75
N GLN A 164 22.45 -9.82 -6.02
CA GLN A 164 23.00 -10.68 -7.09
C GLN A 164 24.49 -10.98 -6.94
N PHE A 165 25.23 -10.15 -6.18
CA PHE A 165 26.61 -10.43 -5.84
C PHE A 165 26.72 -11.32 -4.59
N GLU A 166 25.81 -11.16 -3.64
CA GLU A 166 25.78 -11.93 -2.38
C GLU A 166 25.26 -13.37 -2.58
N TRP A 167 24.36 -13.59 -3.54
CA TRP A 167 23.72 -14.88 -3.83
C TRP A 167 24.10 -15.34 -5.23
#